data_AF-A0A963XWM8-F1
#
_entry.id   AF-A0A963XWM8-F1
#
_cell.length_a   1.000
_cell.length_b   1.000
_cell.length_c   1.000
_cell.angle_alpha   90.00
_cell.angle_beta   90.00
_cell.angle_gamma   90.00
#
_symmetry.space_group_name_H-M   'P 1'
#
loop_
_entity.id
_entity.type
_entity.pdbx_description
1 polymer ?
#
loop_
_entity_poly.entity_id
_entity_poly.type
_entity_poly.pdbx_seq_one_letter_code
_entity_poly.pdbx_strand_id
1 'polypeptide(L)'
;IHGLSLNHDLRHMWRALLEGFAYAFRHHIEVFADMGHPSKRYFASDGGSNSRFWMQICADVLQAPVQLLKGHPGSSLGAAWVGAVAAGLTNDWGGVSNYVTYGERIEPDPANAALYDDGYRRFRSVYKAVSEVS
;
A
#
# COMPACT_ATOMS: atom_id res chain seq x y z
N ILE A 1 -7.35 9.49 -16.60
CA ILE A 1 -7.70 8.10 -16.99
C ILE A 1 -7.34 7.94 -18.48
N HIS A 2 -6.62 6.88 -18.85
CA HIS A 2 -6.14 6.64 -20.23
C HIS A 2 -6.63 5.25 -20.71
N GLY A 3 -6.89 5.08 -22.02
CA GLY A 3 -7.29 3.77 -22.61
C GLY A 3 -8.77 3.42 -22.56
N LEU A 4 -9.67 4.40 -22.39
CA LEU A 4 -11.12 4.17 -22.39
C LEU A 4 -11.62 3.73 -23.78
N SER A 5 -12.58 2.80 -23.78
CA SER A 5 -13.31 2.34 -24.97
C SER A 5 -14.77 2.07 -24.61
N LEU A 6 -15.65 1.91 -25.61
CA LEU A 6 -17.08 1.64 -25.40
C LEU A 6 -17.38 0.33 -24.64
N ASN A 7 -16.39 -0.54 -24.47
CA ASN A 7 -16.51 -1.77 -23.68
C ASN A 7 -16.33 -1.53 -22.16
N HIS A 8 -15.95 -0.33 -21.75
CA HIS A 8 -15.74 0.01 -20.35
C HIS A 8 -17.02 0.58 -19.72
N ASP A 9 -17.29 0.13 -18.51
CA ASP A 9 -18.37 0.65 -17.66
C ASP A 9 -17.81 1.24 -16.34
N LEU A 10 -18.70 1.69 -15.46
CA LEU A 10 -18.33 2.27 -14.17
C LEU A 10 -17.50 1.31 -13.29
N ARG A 11 -17.72 0.00 -13.38
CA ARG A 11 -16.96 -0.99 -12.61
C ARG A 11 -15.51 -1.04 -13.07
N HIS A 12 -15.29 -0.96 -14.38
CA HIS A 12 -13.95 -0.90 -14.94
C HIS A 12 -13.23 0.39 -14.54
N MET A 13 -13.94 1.53 -14.52
CA MET A 13 -13.37 2.79 -14.06
C MET A 13 -12.99 2.75 -12.58
N TRP A 14 -13.86 2.19 -11.74
CA TRP A 14 -13.58 2.03 -10.32
C TRP A 14 -12.36 1.13 -10.08
N ARG A 15 -12.30 -0.01 -10.77
CA ARG A 15 -11.14 -0.91 -10.70
C ARG A 15 -9.86 -0.24 -11.18
N ALA A 16 -9.89 0.48 -12.31
CA ALA A 16 -8.72 1.19 -12.83
C ALA A 16 -8.21 2.26 -11.86
N LEU A 17 -9.10 2.93 -11.12
CA LEU A 17 -8.70 3.88 -10.07
C LEU A 17 -7.97 3.17 -8.92
N LEU A 18 -8.52 2.06 -8.42
CA LEU A 18 -7.92 1.28 -7.35
C LEU A 18 -6.55 0.71 -7.73
N GLU A 19 -6.43 0.17 -8.95
CA GLU A 19 -5.16 -0.31 -9.52
C GLU A 19 -4.17 0.85 -9.70
N GLY A 20 -4.63 2.01 -10.17
CA GLY A 20 -3.81 3.23 -10.28
C GLY A 20 -3.17 3.64 -8.96
N PHE A 21 -3.93 3.62 -7.87
CA PHE A 21 -3.39 3.88 -6.52
C PHE A 21 -2.38 2.81 -6.09
N ALA A 22 -2.68 1.53 -6.34
CA ALA A 22 -1.76 0.44 -6.02
C ALA A 22 -0.43 0.57 -6.79
N TYR A 23 -0.47 0.93 -8.09
CA TYR A 23 0.73 1.20 -8.88
C TYR A 23 1.51 2.40 -8.36
N ALA A 24 0.84 3.45 -7.90
CA ALA A 24 1.50 4.58 -7.25
C ALA A 24 2.24 4.14 -5.97
N PHE A 25 1.65 3.27 -5.14
CA PHE A 25 2.34 2.72 -3.96
C PHE A 25 3.55 1.87 -4.35
N ARG A 26 3.43 0.99 -5.34
CA ARG A 26 4.57 0.22 -5.87
C ARG A 26 5.71 1.14 -6.29
N HIS A 27 5.40 2.23 -6.99
CA HIS A 27 6.40 3.22 -7.40
C HIS A 27 7.11 3.86 -6.20
N HIS A 28 6.40 4.26 -5.14
CA HIS A 28 7.04 4.79 -3.94
C HIS A 28 7.98 3.77 -3.29
N ILE A 29 7.58 2.50 -3.25
CA ILE A 29 8.39 1.42 -2.69
C ILE A 29 9.67 1.18 -3.51
N GLU A 30 9.57 1.22 -4.85
CA GLU A 30 10.74 1.15 -5.73
C GLU A 30 11.69 2.34 -5.49
N VAL A 31 11.16 3.56 -5.36
CA VAL A 31 11.97 4.75 -5.06
C VAL A 31 12.67 4.62 -3.70
N PHE A 32 12.00 4.11 -2.67
CA PHE A 32 12.65 3.82 -1.38
C PHE A 32 13.77 2.78 -1.52
N ALA A 33 13.55 1.72 -2.30
CA ALA A 33 14.56 0.71 -2.56
C ALA A 33 15.79 1.30 -3.30
N ASP A 34 15.56 2.15 -4.30
CA ASP A 34 16.62 2.85 -5.05
C ASP A 34 17.45 3.78 -4.15
N MET A 35 16.83 4.36 -3.12
CA MET A 35 17.52 5.15 -2.07
C MET A 35 18.25 4.29 -1.03
N GLY A 36 18.26 2.97 -1.17
CA GLY A 36 18.90 2.04 -0.23
C GLY A 36 18.03 1.63 0.97
N HIS A 37 16.71 1.87 0.91
CA HIS A 37 15.75 1.52 1.95
C HIS A 37 14.72 0.49 1.44
N PRO A 38 15.11 -0.78 1.20
CA PRO A 38 14.19 -1.79 0.71
C PRO A 38 13.14 -2.16 1.77
N SER A 39 11.87 -2.02 1.40
CA SER A 39 10.74 -2.43 2.24
C SER A 39 10.62 -3.96 2.33
N LYS A 40 10.49 -4.48 3.55
CA LYS A 40 10.37 -5.93 3.81
C LYS A 40 9.00 -6.37 4.33
N ARG A 41 8.22 -5.42 4.85
CA ARG A 41 6.94 -5.68 5.51
C ARG A 41 5.98 -4.57 5.16
N TYR A 42 4.75 -4.94 4.80
CA TYR A 42 3.70 -4.02 4.39
C TYR A 42 2.55 -4.10 5.39
N PHE A 43 2.17 -2.95 5.92
CA PHE A 43 1.05 -2.81 6.83
C PHE A 43 0.05 -1.84 6.22
N ALA A 44 -1.23 -2.18 6.26
CA ALA A 44 -2.30 -1.30 5.84
C ALA A 44 -3.20 -0.96 7.03
N SER A 45 -3.47 0.33 7.20
CA SER A 45 -4.34 0.88 8.23
C SER A 45 -5.38 1.81 7.60
N ASP A 46 -6.23 2.39 8.43
CA ASP A 46 -7.21 3.42 8.08
C ASP A 46 -8.35 2.95 7.16
N GLY A 47 -9.20 3.89 6.75
CA GLY A 47 -10.45 3.60 6.03
C GLY A 47 -10.26 2.77 4.76
N GLY A 48 -9.12 2.93 4.09
CA GLY A 48 -8.74 2.16 2.91
C GLY A 48 -8.61 0.65 3.15
N SER A 49 -8.11 0.26 4.33
CA SER A 49 -7.90 -1.13 4.71
C SER A 49 -9.19 -1.92 4.94
N ASN A 50 -10.35 -1.26 5.03
CA ASN A 50 -11.65 -1.92 5.17
C ASN A 50 -12.09 -2.64 3.88
N SER A 51 -11.57 -2.24 2.72
CA SER A 51 -11.87 -2.90 1.44
C SER A 51 -10.92 -4.07 1.21
N ARG A 52 -11.36 -5.28 1.58
CA ARG A 52 -10.59 -6.51 1.30
C ARG A 52 -10.23 -6.65 -0.19
N PHE A 53 -11.16 -6.28 -1.08
CA PHE A 53 -10.93 -6.32 -2.52
C PHE A 53 -9.77 -5.41 -2.94
N TRP A 54 -9.71 -4.17 -2.43
CA TRP A 54 -8.62 -3.28 -2.77
C TRP A 54 -7.30 -3.72 -2.14
N MET A 55 -7.33 -4.25 -0.93
CA MET A 55 -6.13 -4.78 -0.28
C MET A 55 -5.57 -6.01 -1.02
N GLN A 56 -6.41 -6.84 -1.63
CA GLN A 56 -5.96 -7.90 -2.54
C GLN A 56 -5.26 -7.32 -3.78
N ILE A 57 -5.83 -6.28 -4.40
CA ILE A 57 -5.17 -5.58 -5.52
C ILE A 57 -3.80 -5.04 -5.08
N CYS A 58 -3.70 -4.43 -3.91
CA CYS A 58 -2.42 -3.95 -3.38
C CYS A 58 -1.41 -5.10 -3.19
N ALA A 59 -1.81 -6.21 -2.55
CA ALA A 59 -0.94 -7.36 -2.36
C ALA A 59 -0.45 -7.92 -3.71
N ASP A 60 -1.36 -8.10 -4.67
CA ASP A 60 -1.04 -8.62 -5.99
C ASP A 60 -0.15 -7.67 -6.81
N VAL A 61 -0.36 -6.36 -6.72
CA VAL A 61 0.49 -5.37 -7.41
C VAL A 61 1.90 -5.33 -6.81
N LEU A 62 2.01 -5.45 -5.48
CA LEU A 62 3.28 -5.46 -4.76
C LEU A 62 3.98 -6.83 -4.80
N GLN A 63 3.25 -7.89 -5.17
CA GLN A 63 3.69 -9.29 -5.04
C GLN A 63 4.27 -9.58 -3.64
N ALA A 64 3.59 -9.05 -2.62
CA ALA A 64 4.02 -9.19 -1.23
C ALA A 64 2.82 -9.22 -0.27
N PRO A 65 2.96 -9.89 0.89
CA PRO A 65 1.88 -9.97 1.87
C PRO A 65 1.58 -8.60 2.49
N VAL A 66 0.29 -8.27 2.61
CA VAL A 66 -0.18 -7.04 3.27
C VAL A 66 -0.87 -7.39 4.58
N GLN A 67 -0.32 -6.93 5.70
CA GLN A 67 -0.88 -7.12 7.04
C GLN A 67 -1.85 -5.98 7.36
N LEU A 68 -3.13 -6.29 7.59
CA LEU A 68 -4.09 -5.30 8.03
C LEU A 68 -3.91 -4.99 9.52
N LEU A 69 -4.06 -3.73 9.91
CA LEU A 69 -4.10 -3.27 11.29
C LEU A 69 -5.51 -2.80 11.65
N LYS A 70 -6.00 -3.23 12.82
CA LYS A 70 -7.32 -2.87 13.37
C LYS A 70 -7.16 -2.22 14.73
N GLY A 71 -8.14 -1.37 15.09
CA GLY A 71 -8.26 -0.80 16.43
C GLY A 71 -7.10 0.11 16.85
N HIS A 72 -6.32 0.64 15.91
CA HIS A 72 -5.23 1.55 16.23
C HIS A 72 -5.76 3.00 16.37
N PRO A 73 -5.50 3.71 17.48
CA PRO A 73 -5.94 5.10 17.68
C PRO A 73 -5.13 6.14 16.88
N GLY A 74 -4.41 5.69 15.85
CA GLY A 74 -3.55 6.51 14.99
C GLY A 74 -2.34 7.10 15.73
N SER A 75 -1.90 8.26 15.27
CA SER A 75 -0.66 8.93 15.71
C SER A 75 -0.58 9.19 17.22
N SER A 76 -1.72 9.26 17.91
CA SER A 76 -1.79 9.48 19.36
C SER A 76 -1.06 8.41 20.17
N LEU A 77 -1.15 7.13 19.77
CA LEU A 77 -0.44 6.03 20.42
C LEU A 77 1.08 6.14 20.21
N GLY A 78 1.52 6.52 19.00
CA GLY A 78 2.94 6.73 18.72
C GLY A 78 3.52 7.83 19.59
N ALA A 79 2.81 8.97 19.71
CA ALA A 79 3.23 10.07 20.57
C ALA A 79 3.32 9.67 22.05
N ALA A 80 2.33 8.93 22.56
CA ALA A 80 2.34 8.41 23.92
C ALA A 80 3.52 7.44 24.16
N TRP A 81 3.83 6.57 23.18
CA TRP A 81 4.94 5.62 23.29
C TRP A 81 6.30 6.34 23.31
N VAL A 82 6.50 7.36 22.47
CA VAL A 82 7.71 8.21 22.51
C VAL A 82 7.83 8.88 23.88
N GLY A 83 6.73 9.38 24.45
CA GLY A 83 6.71 9.94 25.80
C GLY A 83 7.11 8.94 26.88
N ALA A 84 6.62 7.70 26.80
CA ALA A 84 6.98 6.63 27.73
C ALA A 84 8.48 6.26 27.65
N VAL A 85 9.04 6.23 26.44
CA VAL A 85 10.48 6.00 26.24
C VAL A 85 11.30 7.17 26.79
N ALA A 86 10.92 8.42 26.49
CA ALA A 86 11.61 9.61 26.99
C ALA A 86 11.57 9.74 28.52
N ALA A 87 10.48 9.27 29.15
CA ALA A 87 10.32 9.22 30.60
C ALA A 87 11.07 8.04 31.27
N GLY A 88 11.75 7.18 30.50
CA GLY A 88 12.48 6.02 31.01
C GLY A 88 11.58 4.88 31.50
N LEU A 89 10.28 4.87 31.14
CA LEU A 89 9.34 3.81 31.53
C LEU A 89 9.55 2.53 30.72
N THR A 90 10.13 2.64 29.53
CA THR A 90 10.51 1.51 28.68
C THR A 90 11.64 1.90 27.74
N ASN A 91 12.46 0.93 27.33
CA ASN A 91 13.44 1.08 26.25
C ASN A 91 13.04 0.29 24.99
N ASP A 92 11.89 -0.40 25.03
CA ASP A 92 11.38 -1.21 23.93
C ASP A 92 10.52 -0.37 22.98
N TRP A 93 11.13 0.06 21.87
CA TRP A 93 10.43 0.74 20.78
C TRP A 93 9.42 -0.16 20.06
N GLY A 94 9.63 -1.48 20.07
CA GLY A 94 8.75 -2.44 19.39
C GLY A 94 7.46 -2.73 20.16
N GLY A 95 7.47 -2.54 21.49
CA GLY A 95 6.36 -2.83 22.39
C GLY A 95 5.09 -2.04 22.10
N VAL A 96 5.16 -0.93 21.35
CA VAL A 96 3.99 -0.19 20.85
C VAL A 96 3.06 -1.09 20.04
N SER A 97 3.60 -2.13 19.40
CA SER A 97 2.84 -3.09 18.61
C SER A 97 1.87 -3.92 19.44
N ASN A 98 2.08 -4.03 20.77
CA ASN A 98 1.16 -4.72 21.68
C ASN A 98 -0.17 -3.95 21.87
N TYR A 99 -0.23 -2.70 21.42
CA TYR A 99 -1.39 -1.82 21.53
C TYR A 99 -2.14 -1.65 20.20
N VAL A 100 -1.82 -2.47 19.20
CA VAL A 100 -2.56 -2.57 17.94
C VAL A 100 -3.03 -4.01 17.71
N THR A 101 -4.13 -4.18 16.99
CA THR A 101 -4.63 -5.51 16.63
C THR A 101 -4.21 -5.86 15.21
N TYR A 102 -3.50 -6.98 15.04
CA TYR A 102 -3.25 -7.54 13.72
C TYR A 102 -4.53 -8.17 13.17
N GLY A 103 -4.99 -7.67 12.02
CA GLY A 103 -6.11 -8.22 11.27
C GLY A 103 -5.70 -9.34 10.31
N GLU A 104 -6.49 -9.53 9.25
CA GLU A 104 -6.18 -10.47 8.18
C GLU A 104 -4.83 -10.11 7.53
N ARG A 105 -4.06 -11.14 7.19
CA ARG A 105 -2.87 -11.02 6.35
C ARG A 105 -3.25 -11.49 4.96
N ILE A 106 -3.21 -10.58 4.00
CA ILE A 106 -3.62 -10.85 2.63
C ILE A 106 -2.37 -11.24 1.84
N GLU A 107 -2.36 -12.48 1.36
CA GLU A 107 -1.30 -13.01 0.50
C GLU A 107 -1.55 -12.62 -0.96
N PRO A 108 -0.50 -12.31 -1.74
CA PRO A 108 -0.64 -12.05 -3.17
C PRO A 108 -1.04 -13.32 -3.91
N ASP A 109 -1.80 -13.17 -4.99
CA ASP A 109 -2.01 -14.23 -5.98
C ASP A 109 -0.88 -14.21 -7.03
N PRO A 110 -0.02 -15.24 -7.09
CA PRO A 110 1.05 -15.30 -8.09
C PRO A 110 0.53 -15.35 -9.53
N ALA A 111 -0.70 -15.82 -9.77
CA ALA A 111 -1.30 -15.85 -11.09
C ALA A 111 -1.49 -14.44 -11.68
N ASN A 112 -1.60 -13.43 -10.81
CA ASN A 112 -1.78 -12.03 -11.22
C ASN A 112 -0.46 -11.28 -11.43
N ALA A 113 0.69 -11.89 -11.13
CA ALA A 113 2.00 -11.22 -11.17
C ALA A 113 2.29 -10.59 -12.55
N ALA A 114 2.21 -11.40 -13.61
CA ALA A 114 2.48 -10.93 -14.97
C ALA A 114 1.49 -9.83 -15.41
N LEU A 115 0.22 -9.97 -15.04
CA LEU A 115 -0.83 -8.99 -15.35
C LEU A 115 -0.54 -7.63 -14.74
N TYR A 116 -0.21 -7.60 -13.43
CA TYR A 116 0.05 -6.36 -12.72
C TYR A 116 1.43 -5.76 -13.05
N ASP A 117 2.42 -6.58 -13.40
CA ASP A 117 3.71 -6.09 -13.93
C ASP A 117 3.53 -5.36 -15.26
N ASP A 118 2.73 -5.91 -16.18
CA ASP A 118 2.36 -5.24 -17.42
C ASP A 118 1.58 -3.94 -17.17
N GLY A 119 0.61 -4.00 -16.26
CA GLY A 119 -0.15 -2.83 -15.84
C GLY A 119 0.73 -1.73 -15.27
N TYR A 120 1.69 -2.09 -14.42
CA TYR A 120 2.63 -1.17 -13.80
C TYR A 120 3.57 -0.53 -14.83
N ARG A 121 4.10 -1.30 -15.80
CA ARG A 121 4.88 -0.75 -16.91
C ARG A 121 4.10 0.30 -17.69
N ARG A 122 2.83 0.03 -18.01
CA ARG A 122 1.93 0.99 -18.67
C ARG A 122 1.72 2.24 -17.82
N PHE A 123 1.45 2.08 -16.51
CA PHE A 123 1.30 3.18 -15.57
C PHE A 123 2.53 4.10 -15.58
N ARG A 124 3.74 3.54 -15.48
CA ARG A 124 5.00 4.32 -15.49
C ARG A 124 5.22 5.06 -16.81
N SER A 125 4.92 4.43 -17.94
CA SER A 125 5.01 5.07 -19.26
C SER A 125 4.08 6.27 -19.38
N VAL A 126 2.83 6.13 -18.95
CA VAL A 126 1.84 7.23 -19.00
C VAL A 126 2.21 8.35 -18.03
N TYR A 127 2.62 8.00 -16.80
CA TYR A 127 3.02 8.97 -15.80
C TYR A 127 4.18 9.85 -16.28
N LYS A 128 5.20 9.25 -16.89
CA LYS A 128 6.33 9.98 -17.48
C LYS A 128 5.87 10.93 -18.60
N ALA A 129 5.06 10.45 -19.53
CA ALA A 129 4.57 11.25 -20.65
C ALA A 129 3.76 12.48 -20.18
N VAL A 130 2.97 12.34 -19.12
CA VAL A 130 2.19 13.47 -18.56
C VAL A 130 3.08 14.45 -17.78
N SER A 131 4.10 13.96 -17.08
CA SER A 131 5.03 14.82 -16.34
C SER A 131 5.90 15.70 -17.24
N GLU A 132 6.12 15.32 -18.50
CA GLU A 132 6.89 16.11 -19.47
C GLU A 132 6.07 17.27 -20.09
N VAL A 133 4.75 17.26 -19.92
CA VAL A 133 3.82 18.26 -20.48
C VAL A 133 3.37 19.29 -19.42
N SER A 134 3.66 19.04 -18.14
CA SER A 134 3.33 19.92 -17.01
C SER A 134 4.55 20.70 -16.55
#